data_AF-A0A101GBU5-F1
#
_entry.id   AF-A0A101GBU5-F1
#
_cell.length_a   1.000
_cell.length_b   1.000
_cell.length_c   1.000
_cell.angle_alpha   90.00
_cell.angle_beta   90.00
_cell.angle_gamma   90.00
#
_symmetry.space_group_name_H-M   'P 1'
#
loop_
_entity.id
_entity.type
_entity.pdbx_description
1 polymer ?
#
loop_
_entity_poly.entity_id
_entity_poly.type
_entity_poly.pdbx_seq_one_letter_code
_entity_poly.pdbx_strand_id
1 'polypeptide(L)'
;MTTMLALDYVIVFVYLGAMISVGLMMQRKAEQGIDSYFLGNRNLPWWALGASGMSSNLDISGTMIIVALVYAIGARGFYIEIRGGVTLIMAFLMIFMGKWNRRAGVMTMAEWMSVRFGDDKEGRLARTITAIVSIFLPLPDSPVLFGLRRFLSYWP
;
A
#
# COMPACT_ATOMS: atom_id res chain seq x y z
N MET A 1 -14.55 -22.37 30.25
CA MET A 1 -14.55 -21.16 29.40
C MET A 1 -14.21 -19.98 30.29
N THR A 2 -12.99 -19.47 30.21
CA THR A 2 -12.59 -18.29 30.99
C THR A 2 -13.39 -17.10 30.48
N THR A 3 -14.28 -16.58 31.31
CA THR A 3 -15.02 -15.33 31.04
C THR A 3 -14.00 -14.21 30.85
N MET A 4 -14.04 -13.53 29.71
CA MET A 4 -13.18 -12.38 29.43
C MET A 4 -13.29 -11.38 30.58
N LEU A 5 -12.16 -10.93 31.08
CA LEU A 5 -12.12 -9.97 32.19
C LEU A 5 -12.75 -8.67 31.68
N ALA A 6 -13.50 -7.95 32.52
CA ALA A 6 -14.08 -6.65 32.15
C ALA A 6 -13.02 -5.67 31.59
N LEU A 7 -11.77 -5.86 32.00
CA LEU A 7 -10.59 -5.16 31.52
C LEU A 7 -10.32 -5.38 30.01
N ASP A 8 -10.57 -6.57 29.48
CA ASP A 8 -10.36 -6.88 28.05
C ASP A 8 -11.31 -6.05 27.17
N TYR A 9 -12.59 -5.95 27.58
CA TYR A 9 -13.56 -5.10 26.90
C TYR A 9 -13.18 -3.62 26.95
N VAL A 10 -12.69 -3.14 28.11
CA VAL A 10 -12.24 -1.75 28.25
C VAL A 10 -11.10 -1.45 27.26
N ILE A 11 -10.11 -2.34 27.13
CA ILE A 11 -9.01 -2.16 26.17
C ILE A 11 -9.53 -2.07 24.73
N VAL A 12 -10.47 -2.95 24.35
CA VAL A 12 -11.05 -2.95 23.00
C VAL A 12 -11.81 -1.65 22.72
N PHE A 13 -12.65 -1.19 23.66
CA PHE A 13 -13.40 0.05 23.48
C PHE A 13 -12.50 1.29 23.44
N VAL A 14 -11.44 1.34 24.26
CA VAL A 14 -10.46 2.42 24.23
C VAL A 14 -9.73 2.44 22.88
N TYR A 15 -9.31 1.28 22.37
CA TYR A 15 -8.65 1.17 21.07
C TYR A 15 -9.56 1.64 19.93
N LEU A 16 -10.81 1.18 19.89
CA LEU A 16 -11.79 1.59 18.89
C LEU A 16 -12.09 3.09 18.98
N GLY A 17 -12.26 3.62 20.19
CA GLY A 17 -12.46 5.05 20.43
C GLY A 17 -11.29 5.90 19.95
N ALA A 18 -10.05 5.46 20.20
CA ALA A 18 -8.85 6.12 19.71
C ALA A 18 -8.79 6.13 18.18
N MET A 19 -9.08 5.00 17.53
CA MET A 19 -9.13 4.88 16.06
C MET A 19 -10.14 5.86 15.44
N ILE A 20 -11.37 5.91 15.99
CA ILE A 20 -12.41 6.83 15.52
C ILE A 20 -11.97 8.29 15.71
N SER A 21 -11.40 8.61 16.88
CA SER A 21 -10.94 9.97 17.20
C SER A 21 -9.88 10.46 16.21
N VAL A 22 -8.89 9.61 15.88
CA VAL A 22 -7.86 9.93 14.87
C VAL A 22 -8.50 10.13 13.49
N GLY A 23 -9.45 9.27 13.11
CA GLY A 23 -10.19 9.41 11.84
C GLY A 23 -10.91 10.75 11.72
N LEU A 24 -11.66 11.14 12.76
CA LEU A 24 -12.38 12.41 12.82
C LEU A 24 -11.43 13.63 12.82
N MET A 25 -10.28 13.53 13.48
CA MET A 25 -9.25 14.58 13.46
C MET A 25 -8.66 14.77 12.06
N MET A 26 -8.45 13.68 11.32
CA MET A 26 -7.89 13.75 9.96
C MET A 26 -8.94 14.12 8.90
N GLN A 27 -10.23 13.89 9.14
CA GLN A 27 -11.33 14.27 8.24
C GLN A 27 -11.26 15.75 7.84
N ARG A 28 -11.08 16.66 8.82
CA ARG A 28 -10.98 18.12 8.58
C ARG A 28 -9.83 18.52 7.66
N LYS A 29 -8.76 17.71 7.61
CA LYS A 29 -7.63 17.93 6.69
C LYS A 29 -7.93 17.37 5.30
N ALA A 30 -8.65 16.26 5.23
CA ALA A 30 -9.03 15.61 3.98
C ALA A 30 -10.08 16.42 3.20
N GLU A 31 -10.96 17.16 3.89
CA GLU A 31 -11.98 18.03 3.29
C GLU A 31 -11.44 19.26 2.56
N GLN A 32 -10.16 19.61 2.74
CA GLN A 32 -9.54 20.81 2.14
C GLN A 32 -9.33 20.71 0.63
N GLY A 33 -9.44 19.51 0.05
CA GLY A 33 -9.36 19.30 -1.39
C GLY A 33 -9.06 17.86 -1.78
N ILE A 34 -9.28 17.54 -3.06
CA ILE A 34 -9.07 16.22 -3.65
C ILE A 34 -7.60 15.76 -3.47
N ASP A 35 -6.64 16.67 -3.64
CA ASP A 35 -5.22 16.38 -3.42
C ASP A 35 -4.88 16.13 -1.93
N SER A 36 -5.60 16.78 -1.02
CA SER A 36 -5.43 16.54 0.42
C SER A 36 -5.99 15.19 0.84
N TYR A 37 -7.08 14.75 0.21
CA TYR A 37 -7.70 13.45 0.43
C TYR A 37 -6.85 12.28 -0.12
N PHE A 38 -6.38 12.37 -1.37
CA PHE A 38 -5.66 11.26 -2.01
C PHE A 38 -4.13 11.32 -1.84
N LEU A 39 -3.52 12.51 -1.79
CA LEU A 39 -2.06 12.67 -1.76
C LEU A 39 -1.53 13.20 -0.42
N GLY A 40 -2.40 13.53 0.54
CA GLY A 40 -2.01 14.15 1.80
C GLY A 40 -1.22 15.45 1.59
N ASN A 41 -1.60 16.23 0.57
CA ASN A 41 -0.92 17.46 0.15
C ASN A 41 0.57 17.27 -0.21
N ARG A 42 0.99 16.03 -0.51
CA ARG A 42 2.38 15.65 -0.84
C ARG A 42 3.43 16.05 0.20
N ASN A 43 3.02 16.45 1.41
CA ASN A 43 3.89 17.01 2.45
C ASN A 43 4.05 16.06 3.66
N LEU A 44 3.83 14.76 3.44
CA LEU A 44 4.02 13.74 4.46
C LEU A 44 5.53 13.46 4.67
N PRO A 45 5.99 13.36 5.92
CA PRO A 45 7.38 13.01 6.19
C PRO A 45 7.66 11.57 5.75
N TRP A 46 8.90 11.29 5.34
CA TRP A 46 9.32 10.01 4.76
C TRP A 46 9.03 8.80 5.68
N TRP A 47 9.15 8.98 7.00
CA TRP A 47 8.87 7.92 7.96
C TRP A 47 7.37 7.57 8.02
N ALA A 48 6.48 8.56 7.85
CA ALA A 48 5.03 8.32 7.83
C ALA A 48 4.62 7.62 6.52
N LEU A 49 5.25 7.97 5.40
CA LEU A 49 5.05 7.27 4.13
C LEU A 49 5.50 5.80 4.20
N GLY A 50 6.67 5.55 4.80
CA GLY A 50 7.16 4.19 5.01
C GLY A 50 6.29 3.37 5.97
N ALA A 51 5.89 3.95 7.10
CA ALA A 51 5.01 3.30 8.07
C ALA A 51 3.63 2.98 7.49
N SER A 52 3.05 3.89 6.71
CA SER A 52 1.78 3.64 6.00
C SER A 52 1.92 2.52 4.98
N GLY A 53 2.99 2.52 4.18
CA GLY A 53 3.25 1.46 3.21
C GLY A 53 3.39 0.08 3.85
N MET A 54 4.08 0.00 4.98
CA MET A 54 4.17 -1.23 5.77
C MET A 54 2.82 -1.63 6.36
N SER A 55 2.08 -0.68 6.93
CA SER A 55 0.75 -0.95 7.51
C SER A 55 -0.23 -1.54 6.51
N SER A 56 -0.16 -1.17 5.23
CA SER A 56 -1.02 -1.72 4.18
C SER A 56 -0.74 -3.20 3.86
N ASN A 57 0.44 -3.71 4.21
CA ASN A 57 0.81 -5.12 4.02
C ASN A 57 0.59 -5.97 5.28
N LEU A 58 0.29 -5.34 6.42
CA LEU A 58 0.08 -6.04 7.68
C LEU A 58 -1.40 -6.39 7.84
N ASP A 59 -1.70 -7.68 7.75
CA ASP A 59 -3.04 -8.22 7.92
C ASP A 59 -3.07 -9.40 8.93
N ILE A 60 -4.29 -9.79 9.31
CA ILE A 60 -4.50 -10.90 10.25
C ILE A 60 -4.07 -12.23 9.62
N SER A 61 -4.30 -12.42 8.31
CA SER A 61 -3.99 -13.67 7.62
C SER A 61 -2.50 -13.91 7.53
N GLY A 62 -1.72 -12.91 7.12
CA GLY A 62 -0.26 -12.96 7.10
C GLY A 62 0.30 -13.24 8.48
N THR A 63 -0.21 -12.55 9.51
CA THR A 63 0.19 -12.80 10.90
C THR A 63 -0.05 -14.25 11.32
N MET A 64 -1.21 -14.82 10.95
CA MET A 64 -1.54 -16.21 11.28
C MET A 64 -0.62 -17.21 10.57
N ILE A 65 -0.25 -16.96 9.31
CA ILE A 65 0.71 -17.78 8.56
C ILE A 65 2.08 -17.74 9.23
N ILE A 66 2.55 -16.56 9.65
CA ILE A 66 3.83 -16.42 10.36
C ILE A 66 3.82 -17.25 11.65
N VAL A 67 2.75 -17.17 12.44
CA VAL A 67 2.60 -17.96 13.67
C VAL A 67 2.60 -19.46 13.36
N ALA A 68 1.89 -19.89 12.31
CA ALA A 68 1.86 -21.29 11.88
C ALA A 68 3.24 -21.79 11.44
N LEU A 69 4.01 -20.98 10.71
CA LEU A 69 5.38 -21.30 10.29
C LEU A 69 6.32 -21.40 11.51
N VAL A 70 6.23 -20.46 12.45
CA VAL A 70 7.02 -20.53 13.69
C VAL A 70 6.67 -21.78 14.49
N TYR A 71 5.39 -22.15 14.55
CA TYR A 71 4.97 -23.40 15.19
C TYR A 71 5.52 -24.65 14.49
N ALA A 72 5.52 -24.68 13.15
CA ALA A 72 5.91 -25.85 12.38
C ALA A 72 7.45 -26.07 12.27
N ILE A 73 8.22 -24.99 12.07
CA ILE A 73 9.67 -25.06 11.75
C ILE A 73 10.52 -24.24 12.73
N GLY A 74 9.93 -23.76 13.83
CA GLY A 74 10.60 -22.97 14.85
C GLY A 74 11.04 -21.59 14.34
N ALA A 75 12.07 -21.01 14.97
CA ALA A 75 12.61 -19.70 14.60
C ALA A 75 13.11 -19.61 13.14
N ARG A 76 13.30 -20.75 12.45
CA ARG A 76 13.67 -20.78 11.02
C ARG A 76 12.52 -20.36 10.11
N GLY A 77 11.27 -20.61 10.50
CA GLY A 77 10.08 -20.19 9.76
C GLY A 77 9.98 -18.67 9.63
N PHE A 78 10.45 -17.93 10.64
CA PHE A 78 10.49 -16.47 10.62
C PHE A 78 11.39 -15.90 9.50
N TYR A 79 12.49 -16.60 9.16
CA TYR A 79 13.38 -16.15 8.08
C TYR A 79 12.77 -16.31 6.68
N ILE A 80 11.80 -17.22 6.52
CA ILE A 80 11.07 -17.41 5.25
C ILE A 80 10.22 -16.16 4.98
N GLU A 81 9.52 -15.68 6.01
CA GLU A 81 8.70 -14.47 5.89
C GLU A 81 9.55 -13.21 5.71
N ILE A 82 10.67 -13.07 6.45
CA ILE A 82 11.57 -11.92 6.31
C ILE A 82 12.12 -11.79 4.88
N ARG A 83 12.45 -12.92 4.25
CA ARG A 83 12.97 -12.95 2.88
C ARG A 83 11.88 -12.73 1.83
N GLY A 84 10.69 -13.30 2.05
CA GLY A 84 9.60 -13.31 1.06
C GLY A 84 8.67 -12.09 1.11
N GLY A 85 8.31 -11.61 2.31
CA GLY A 85 7.20 -10.67 2.50
C GLY A 85 7.59 -9.23 2.85
N VAL A 86 8.51 -9.03 3.80
CA VAL A 86 8.60 -7.73 4.51
C VAL A 86 9.70 -6.80 3.99
N THR A 87 10.90 -7.30 3.69
CA THR A 87 12.08 -6.41 3.65
C THR A 87 12.60 -6.14 2.24
N LEU A 88 12.69 -7.17 1.39
CA LEU A 88 13.40 -7.07 0.12
C LEU A 88 12.57 -6.37 -0.97
N ILE A 89 11.32 -6.78 -1.14
CA ILE A 89 10.41 -6.18 -2.13
C ILE A 89 10.07 -4.74 -1.74
N MET A 90 9.78 -4.46 -0.48
CA MET A 90 9.40 -3.10 -0.05
C MET A 90 10.57 -2.11 -0.13
N ALA A 91 11.77 -2.49 0.28
CA ALA A 91 12.94 -1.63 0.13
C ALA A 91 13.28 -1.36 -1.34
N PHE A 92 13.20 -2.40 -2.19
CA PHE A 92 13.40 -2.27 -3.62
C PHE A 92 12.34 -1.34 -4.26
N LEU A 93 11.05 -1.59 -3.99
CA LEU A 93 9.98 -0.75 -4.50
C LEU A 93 10.09 0.70 -3.99
N MET A 94 10.44 0.95 -2.73
CA MET A 94 10.63 2.31 -2.22
C MET A 94 11.72 3.08 -2.97
N ILE A 95 12.88 2.46 -3.21
CA ILE A 95 14.02 3.12 -3.87
C ILE A 95 13.73 3.37 -5.35
N PHE A 96 13.23 2.36 -6.07
CA PHE A 96 13.03 2.45 -7.52
C PHE A 96 11.68 3.05 -7.89
N MET A 97 10.60 2.53 -7.29
CA MET A 97 9.22 2.93 -7.60
C MET A 97 8.86 4.26 -6.94
N GLY A 98 9.35 4.54 -5.73
CA GLY A 98 9.06 5.79 -5.02
C GLY A 98 9.52 7.03 -5.79
N LYS A 99 10.72 6.99 -6.38
CA LYS A 99 11.24 8.06 -7.24
C LYS A 99 10.41 8.23 -8.52
N TRP A 100 9.97 7.13 -9.13
CA TRP A 100 9.15 7.18 -10.34
C TRP A 100 7.75 7.74 -10.05
N ASN A 101 7.10 7.26 -8.99
CA ASN A 101 5.76 7.70 -8.62
C ASN A 101 5.73 9.20 -8.28
N ARG A 102 6.76 9.68 -7.57
CA ARG A 102 6.90 11.11 -7.25
C ARG A 102 7.09 11.99 -8.49
N ARG A 103 7.74 11.48 -9.54
CA ARG A 103 7.96 12.19 -10.82
C ARG A 103 6.74 12.14 -11.74
N ALA A 104 5.98 11.04 -11.73
CA ALA A 104 4.82 10.87 -12.59
C ALA A 104 3.69 11.86 -12.24
N GLY A 105 3.59 12.27 -10.97
CA GLY A 105 2.66 13.32 -10.54
C GLY A 105 1.17 12.99 -10.70
N VAL A 106 0.85 11.74 -11.07
CA VAL A 106 -0.50 11.22 -11.26
C VAL A 106 -1.10 10.74 -9.94
N MET A 107 -2.43 10.75 -9.87
CA MET A 107 -3.19 10.38 -8.68
C MET A 107 -3.52 8.88 -8.68
N THR A 108 -3.83 8.36 -9.86
CA THR A 108 -4.32 6.99 -10.02
C THR A 108 -3.39 6.16 -10.88
N MET A 109 -3.43 4.85 -10.66
CA MET A 109 -2.72 3.89 -11.51
C MET A 109 -3.22 3.93 -12.96
N ALA A 110 -4.51 4.16 -13.17
CA ALA A 110 -5.10 4.30 -14.51
C ALA A 110 -4.51 5.51 -15.27
N GLU A 111 -4.27 6.63 -14.59
CA GLU A 111 -3.56 7.78 -15.18
C GLU A 111 -2.08 7.49 -15.44
N TRP A 112 -1.47 6.63 -14.63
CA TRP A 112 -0.11 6.21 -14.85
C TRP A 112 0.03 5.39 -16.16
N MET A 113 -1.00 4.64 -16.56
CA MET A 113 -1.03 3.98 -17.88
C MET A 113 -0.96 4.97 -19.04
N SER A 114 -1.64 6.13 -18.96
CA SER A 114 -1.51 7.18 -19.99
C SER A 114 -0.11 7.79 -20.03
N VAL A 115 0.56 8.00 -18.88
CA VAL A 115 1.96 8.46 -18.84
C VAL A 115 2.91 7.41 -19.41
N ARG A 116 2.62 6.13 -19.16
CA ARG A 116 3.45 4.99 -19.56
C ARG A 116 3.37 4.68 -21.05
N PHE A 117 2.14 4.60 -21.59
CA PHE A 117 1.84 4.14 -22.94
C PHE A 117 1.48 5.27 -23.91
N GLY A 118 1.26 6.49 -23.43
CA GLY A 118 0.79 7.63 -24.22
C GLY A 118 -0.74 7.65 -24.35
N ASP A 119 -1.27 8.67 -25.01
CA ASP A 119 -2.72 8.84 -25.26
C ASP A 119 -3.19 8.16 -26.57
N ASP A 120 -2.41 7.24 -27.09
CA ASP A 120 -2.77 6.44 -28.26
C ASP A 120 -3.92 5.47 -27.96
N LYS A 121 -4.52 4.87 -28.99
CA LYS A 121 -5.59 3.87 -28.83
C LYS A 121 -5.20 2.75 -27.85
N GLU A 122 -3.95 2.32 -27.89
CA GLU A 122 -3.40 1.30 -26.99
C GLU A 122 -3.31 1.80 -25.53
N GLY A 123 -2.94 3.06 -25.31
CA GLY A 123 -2.88 3.66 -23.97
C GLY A 123 -4.26 3.91 -23.36
N ARG A 124 -5.25 4.31 -24.16
CA ARG A 124 -6.65 4.41 -23.70
C ARG A 124 -7.26 3.06 -23.34
N LEU A 125 -6.96 2.02 -24.11
CA LEU A 125 -7.36 0.64 -23.79
C LEU A 125 -6.69 0.18 -22.49
N ALA A 126 -5.38 0.39 -22.34
CA ALA A 126 -4.66 0.06 -21.10
C ALA A 126 -5.25 0.79 -19.88
N ARG A 127 -5.51 2.11 -19.98
CA ARG A 127 -6.15 2.89 -18.92
C ARG A 127 -7.52 2.32 -18.51
N THR A 128 -8.34 1.95 -19.49
CA THR A 128 -9.70 1.45 -19.26
C THR A 128 -9.67 0.06 -18.63
N ILE A 129 -8.82 -0.83 -19.14
CA ILE A 129 -8.63 -2.17 -18.59
C ILE A 129 -8.12 -2.08 -17.15
N THR A 130 -7.10 -1.27 -16.88
CA THR A 130 -6.59 -1.07 -15.52
C THR A 130 -7.64 -0.48 -14.59
N ALA A 131 -8.46 0.47 -15.05
CA ALA A 131 -9.56 1.01 -14.24
C ALA A 131 -10.61 -0.07 -13.89
N ILE A 132 -11.01 -0.89 -14.87
CA ILE A 132 -11.97 -1.98 -14.65
C ILE A 132 -11.38 -3.03 -13.70
N VAL A 133 -10.15 -3.48 -13.95
CA VAL A 133 -9.46 -4.45 -13.09
C VAL A 133 -9.36 -3.93 -11.67
N SER A 134 -9.00 -2.66 -11.47
CA SER A 134 -8.88 -2.08 -10.12
C SER A 134 -10.19 -2.08 -9.31
N ILE A 135 -11.35 -2.09 -9.98
CA ILE A 135 -12.66 -2.17 -9.32
C ILE A 135 -13.00 -3.61 -8.91
N PHE A 136 -12.73 -4.58 -9.79
CA PHE A 136 -13.12 -5.98 -9.58
C PHE A 136 -12.07 -6.79 -8.82
N LEU A 137 -10.80 -6.44 -8.98
CA LEU A 137 -9.66 -7.17 -8.45
C LEU A 137 -8.63 -6.16 -7.94
N PRO A 138 -8.64 -5.83 -6.64
CA PRO A 138 -7.60 -5.03 -6.03
C PRO A 138 -6.33 -5.89 -5.88
N LEU A 139 -5.65 -6.18 -6.99
CA LEU A 139 -4.31 -6.74 -6.94
C LEU A 139 -3.31 -5.64 -6.58
N PRO A 140 -2.22 -5.98 -5.87
CA PRO A 140 -1.04 -5.12 -5.79
C PRO A 140 -0.35 -5.11 -7.15
N ASP A 141 -0.95 -4.40 -8.10
CA ASP A 141 -0.36 -4.21 -9.43
C ASP A 141 0.77 -3.21 -9.31
N SER A 142 1.95 -3.69 -8.91
CA SER A 142 3.16 -2.92 -9.06
C SER A 142 3.43 -2.72 -10.56
N PRO A 143 3.82 -1.52 -11.02
CA PRO A 143 4.12 -1.28 -12.43
C PRO A 143 5.25 -2.11 -13.05
N VAL A 144 5.91 -2.94 -12.24
CA VAL A 144 7.03 -3.81 -12.61
C VAL A 144 6.61 -4.88 -13.63
N LEU A 145 5.35 -5.30 -13.64
CA LEU A 145 4.89 -6.41 -14.50
C LEU A 145 4.55 -5.99 -15.94
N PHE A 146 4.27 -4.71 -16.22
CA PHE A 146 3.64 -4.30 -17.49
C PHE A 146 4.54 -3.55 -18.48
N GLY A 147 5.88 -3.50 -18.31
CA GLY A 147 6.73 -3.17 -19.44
C GLY A 147 8.11 -2.63 -19.12
N LEU A 148 9.14 -3.43 -19.43
CA LEU A 148 10.56 -3.06 -19.33
C LEU A 148 11.05 -2.22 -20.54
N ARG A 149 10.32 -2.19 -21.66
CA ARG A 149 10.89 -1.72 -22.94
C ARG A 149 10.92 -0.21 -23.13
N ARG A 150 9.91 0.52 -22.64
CA ARG A 150 9.84 2.00 -22.70
C ARG A 150 10.36 2.66 -21.41
N PHE A 151 11.03 1.88 -20.56
CA PHE A 151 11.58 2.27 -19.25
C PHE A 151 12.93 2.98 -19.43
N LEU A 152 13.72 2.54 -20.41
CA LEU A 152 15.02 3.13 -20.73
C LEU A 152 14.93 4.47 -21.48
N SER A 153 13.77 4.80 -22.06
CA SER A 153 13.59 6.03 -22.85
C SER A 153 13.29 7.28 -22.03
N TYR A 154 12.91 7.13 -20.75
CA TYR A 154 12.67 8.25 -19.83
C TYR A 154 13.73 8.34 -18.72
N TRP A 155 14.78 7.51 -18.82
CA TRP A 155 15.94 7.58 -17.95
C TRP A 155 16.97 8.54 -18.58
N PRO A 156 17.54 9.48 -17.83
CA PRO A 156 18.69 10.27 -18.29
C PRO A 156 19.95 9.41 -18.41
#